data_AF-E4NJT1-F1
#
_entry.id   AF-E4NJT1-F1
#
_cell.length_a   1.000
_cell.length_b   1.000
_cell.length_c   1.000
_cell.angle_alpha   90.00
_cell.angle_beta   90.00
_cell.angle_gamma   90.00
#
_symmetry.space_group_name_H-M   'P 1'
#
loop_
_entity.id
_entity.type
_entity.pdbx_description
1 polymer ?
#
loop_
_entity_poly.entity_id
_entity_poly.type
_entity_poly.pdbx_seq_one_letter_code
_entity_poly.pdbx_strand_id
1 'polypeptide(L)'
;MPTPYDAERRAFSRAALARLVLSDTSADLAAAAGQLAITRFDDQTGPGGRVSEAATLRDVADRVLLRAVLFERERGSSWEQIARYLGTDAADAAERFTPAVERWERAFEEPYRLDATGRKRVPQLPTAAYDPEDACRRLDLTVSLRAFFQDEHPVSGELRPSPPAPDYSLGGRIPRRNLGLFAYLLATYTHDHSDTDWDAATAHVHGTAEDDPGSWDTHLIEGSTASVRLHLANATHGDDLVEAVVTGATDTELRLRIDTLFDALGPDALGPDA
;
A
#
# COMPACT_ATOMS: atom_id res chain seq x y z
N MET A 1 -5.55 -19.22 -21.28
CA MET A 1 -4.33 -18.61 -20.74
C MET A 1 -4.72 -17.45 -19.84
N PRO A 2 -4.18 -17.40 -18.61
CA PRO A 2 -4.21 -16.21 -17.76
C PRO A 2 -3.49 -15.05 -18.46
N THR A 3 -3.99 -13.83 -18.30
CA THR A 3 -3.30 -12.60 -18.72
C THR A 3 -2.37 -12.09 -17.59
N PRO A 4 -1.36 -11.27 -17.89
CA PRO A 4 -0.55 -10.61 -16.85
C PRO A 4 -1.39 -9.88 -15.80
N TYR A 5 -2.47 -9.21 -16.24
CA TYR A 5 -3.45 -8.52 -15.39
C TYR A 5 -4.18 -9.46 -14.41
N ASP A 6 -4.30 -10.76 -14.73
CA ASP A 6 -4.93 -11.73 -13.82
C ASP A 6 -4.05 -12.03 -12.61
N ALA A 7 -2.71 -11.98 -12.76
CA ALA A 7 -1.77 -12.20 -11.66
C ALA A 7 -1.72 -10.98 -10.73
N GLU A 8 -1.62 -9.77 -11.31
CA GLU A 8 -1.65 -8.51 -10.57
C GLU A 8 -2.96 -8.36 -9.79
N ARG A 9 -4.11 -8.61 -10.43
CA ARG A 9 -5.42 -8.55 -9.77
C ARG A 9 -5.55 -9.51 -8.59
N ARG A 10 -4.94 -10.71 -8.67
CA ARG A 10 -4.97 -11.70 -7.58
C ARG A 10 -4.18 -11.26 -6.35
N ALA A 11 -3.26 -10.30 -6.47
CA ALA A 11 -2.58 -9.75 -5.30
C ALA A 11 -3.57 -8.97 -4.44
N PHE A 12 -4.51 -8.24 -5.03
CA PHE A 12 -5.45 -7.39 -4.30
C PHE A 12 -6.65 -8.18 -3.75
N SER A 13 -7.09 -7.79 -2.55
CA SER A 13 -8.40 -8.21 -2.05
C SER A 13 -9.52 -7.58 -2.88
N ARG A 14 -10.70 -8.22 -2.90
CA ARG A 14 -11.88 -7.65 -3.61
C ARG A 14 -12.28 -6.28 -3.06
N ALA A 15 -12.19 -6.10 -1.74
CA ALA A 15 -12.43 -4.80 -1.10
C ALA A 15 -11.42 -3.74 -1.54
N ALA A 16 -10.15 -4.09 -1.67
CA ALA A 16 -9.12 -3.18 -2.18
C ALA A 16 -9.38 -2.78 -3.65
N LEU A 17 -9.73 -3.74 -4.51
CA LEU A 17 -10.10 -3.45 -5.89
C LEU A 17 -11.33 -2.54 -5.98
N ALA A 18 -12.35 -2.77 -5.14
CA ALA A 18 -13.52 -1.90 -5.07
C ALA A 18 -13.16 -0.48 -4.59
N ARG A 19 -12.26 -0.35 -3.61
CA ARG A 19 -11.77 0.95 -3.13
C ARG A 19 -10.98 1.70 -4.20
N LEU A 20 -10.18 0.98 -4.98
CA LEU A 20 -9.40 1.53 -6.08
C LEU A 20 -10.31 2.05 -7.20
N VAL A 21 -11.34 1.29 -7.57
CA VAL A 21 -12.37 1.74 -8.53
C VAL A 21 -13.14 2.96 -8.02
N LEU A 22 -13.42 3.02 -6.72
CA LEU A 22 -14.02 4.20 -6.09
C LEU A 22 -13.08 5.42 -6.18
N SER A 23 -11.78 5.26 -5.87
CA SER A 23 -10.79 6.33 -6.04
C SER A 23 -10.70 6.83 -7.48
N ASP A 24 -10.63 5.91 -8.44
CA ASP A 24 -10.55 6.20 -9.87
C ASP A 24 -11.74 7.03 -10.34
N THR A 25 -12.96 6.58 -10.03
CA THR A 25 -14.19 7.30 -10.39
C THR A 25 -14.29 8.66 -9.67
N SER A 26 -13.76 8.78 -8.45
CA SER A 26 -13.72 10.04 -7.71
C SER A 26 -12.73 11.04 -8.32
N ALA A 27 -11.59 10.55 -8.80
CA ALA A 27 -10.60 11.38 -9.51
C ALA A 27 -11.18 11.93 -10.83
N ASP A 28 -11.92 11.10 -11.58
CA ASP A 28 -12.68 11.52 -12.76
C ASP A 28 -13.72 12.59 -12.43
N LEU A 29 -14.48 12.41 -11.34
CA LEU A 29 -15.46 13.41 -10.89
C LEU A 29 -14.80 14.75 -10.59
N ALA A 30 -13.70 14.73 -9.83
CA ALA A 30 -12.95 15.94 -9.48
C ALA A 30 -12.36 16.62 -10.73
N ALA A 31 -11.86 15.84 -11.69
CA ALA A 31 -11.36 16.38 -12.96
C ALA A 31 -12.49 17.04 -13.77
N ALA A 32 -13.63 16.37 -13.90
CA ALA A 32 -14.80 16.90 -14.62
C ALA A 32 -15.34 18.18 -13.95
N ALA A 33 -15.43 18.21 -12.61
CA ALA A 33 -15.84 19.40 -11.86
C ALA A 33 -14.85 20.56 -12.08
N GLY A 34 -13.54 20.26 -12.07
CA GLY A 34 -12.50 21.24 -12.36
C GLY A 34 -12.63 21.84 -13.76
N GLN A 35 -12.92 21.03 -14.78
CA GLN A 35 -13.14 21.52 -16.14
C GLN A 35 -14.38 22.42 -16.25
N LEU A 36 -15.48 22.04 -15.59
CA LEU A 36 -16.70 22.84 -15.57
C LEU A 36 -16.51 24.22 -14.90
N ALA A 37 -15.59 24.33 -13.95
CA ALA A 37 -15.26 25.59 -13.28
C ALA A 37 -14.45 26.56 -14.15
N ILE A 38 -13.85 26.11 -15.26
CA ILE A 38 -13.03 26.94 -16.15
C ILE A 38 -13.94 27.79 -17.04
N THR A 39 -13.99 29.09 -16.80
CA THR A 39 -14.78 30.06 -17.58
C THR A 39 -14.11 30.51 -18.88
N ARG A 40 -12.80 30.25 -19.05
CA ARG A 40 -11.99 30.74 -20.18
C ARG A 40 -12.52 30.32 -21.56
N PHE A 41 -13.29 29.25 -21.64
CA PHE A 41 -13.80 28.68 -22.90
C PHE A 41 -15.31 28.83 -23.06
N ASP A 42 -15.96 29.68 -22.26
CA ASP A 42 -17.41 29.91 -22.34
C ASP A 42 -17.84 30.45 -23.71
N ASP A 43 -17.02 31.29 -24.34
CA ASP A 43 -17.26 31.87 -25.67
C ASP A 43 -17.19 30.83 -26.80
N GLN A 44 -16.48 29.73 -26.57
CA GLN A 44 -16.35 28.59 -27.48
C GLN A 44 -17.41 27.50 -27.21
N THR A 45 -18.14 27.62 -26.10
CA THR A 45 -19.15 26.66 -25.69
C THR A 45 -20.50 27.07 -26.29
N GLY A 46 -21.02 26.24 -27.20
CA GLY A 46 -22.34 26.50 -27.82
C GLY A 46 -23.49 26.55 -26.79
N PRO A 47 -24.66 27.11 -27.17
CA PRO A 47 -25.83 27.14 -26.30
C PRO A 47 -26.16 25.76 -25.69
N GLY A 48 -26.30 25.70 -24.37
CA GLY A 48 -26.57 24.47 -23.63
C GLY A 48 -25.34 23.61 -23.30
N GLY A 49 -24.14 23.95 -23.76
CA GLY A 49 -22.93 23.17 -23.50
C GLY A 49 -22.63 22.99 -22.00
N ARG A 50 -22.74 24.06 -21.19
CA ARG A 50 -22.55 23.96 -19.73
C ARG A 50 -23.60 23.10 -19.02
N VAL A 51 -24.83 23.06 -19.53
CA VAL A 51 -25.88 22.16 -19.02
C VAL A 51 -25.54 20.71 -19.36
N SER A 52 -25.05 20.46 -20.58
CA SER A 52 -24.59 19.13 -21.01
C SER A 52 -23.40 18.63 -20.16
N GLU A 53 -22.45 19.50 -19.86
CA GLU A 53 -21.33 19.18 -18.97
C GLU A 53 -21.80 18.91 -17.53
N ALA A 54 -22.70 19.73 -16.99
CA ALA A 54 -23.29 19.52 -15.66
C ALA A 54 -24.09 18.20 -15.57
N ALA A 55 -24.81 17.82 -16.64
CA ALA A 55 -25.48 16.53 -16.71
C ALA A 55 -24.47 15.37 -16.70
N THR A 56 -23.37 15.49 -17.44
CA THR A 56 -22.28 14.50 -17.42
C THR A 56 -21.66 14.39 -16.03
N LEU A 57 -21.47 15.52 -15.33
CA LEU A 57 -20.94 15.54 -13.96
C LEU A 57 -21.86 14.78 -13.00
N ARG A 58 -23.18 14.95 -13.12
CA ARG A 58 -24.17 14.18 -12.36
C ARG A 58 -24.05 12.68 -12.64
N ASP A 59 -23.91 12.26 -13.89
CA ASP A 59 -23.75 10.85 -14.24
C ASP A 59 -22.46 10.24 -13.67
N VAL A 60 -21.38 11.02 -13.55
CA VAL A 60 -20.16 10.58 -12.86
C VAL A 60 -20.40 10.48 -11.35
N ALA A 61 -21.09 11.45 -10.74
CA ALA A 61 -21.41 11.42 -9.31
C ALA A 61 -22.29 10.22 -8.92
N ASP A 62 -23.29 9.90 -9.75
CA ASP A 62 -24.12 8.70 -9.57
C ASP A 62 -23.28 7.42 -9.66
N ARG A 63 -22.26 7.38 -10.54
CA ARG A 63 -21.30 6.27 -10.58
C ARG A 63 -20.44 6.21 -9.32
N VAL A 64 -19.96 7.34 -8.79
CA VAL A 64 -19.20 7.38 -7.51
C VAL A 64 -20.03 6.79 -6.38
N LEU A 65 -21.31 7.17 -6.26
CA LEU A 65 -22.21 6.62 -5.25
C LEU A 65 -22.33 5.10 -5.37
N LEU A 66 -22.54 4.58 -6.59
CA LEU A 66 -22.58 3.15 -6.85
C LEU A 66 -21.27 2.45 -6.44
N ARG A 67 -20.10 3.05 -6.75
CA ARG A 67 -18.79 2.48 -6.35
C ARG A 67 -18.59 2.49 -4.84
N ALA A 68 -19.08 3.51 -4.14
CA ALA A 68 -19.04 3.58 -2.69
C ALA A 68 -19.88 2.46 -2.05
N VAL A 69 -21.09 2.22 -2.58
CA VAL A 69 -21.92 1.09 -2.15
C VAL A 69 -21.23 -0.25 -2.39
N LEU A 70 -20.61 -0.45 -3.56
CA LEU A 70 -19.85 -1.68 -3.84
C LEU A 70 -18.70 -1.89 -2.84
N PHE A 71 -17.93 -0.85 -2.57
CA PHE A 71 -16.84 -0.91 -1.60
C PHE A 71 -17.32 -1.26 -0.19
N GLU A 72 -18.40 -0.63 0.27
CA GLU A 72 -18.99 -0.94 1.58
C GLU A 72 -19.55 -2.36 1.65
N ARG A 73 -20.15 -2.87 0.57
CA ARG A 73 -20.59 -4.27 0.49
C ARG A 73 -19.43 -5.25 0.57
N GLU A 74 -18.31 -4.98 -0.11
CA GLU A 74 -17.09 -5.80 -0.02
C GLU A 74 -16.43 -5.75 1.37
N ARG A 75 -16.65 -4.69 2.14
CA ARG A 75 -16.25 -4.59 3.56
C ARG A 75 -17.20 -5.30 4.53
N GLY A 76 -18.31 -5.83 4.03
CA GLY A 76 -19.31 -6.55 4.82
C GLY A 76 -20.43 -5.68 5.40
N SER A 77 -20.54 -4.41 5.01
CA SER A 77 -21.61 -3.53 5.47
C SER A 77 -22.98 -4.04 4.99
N SER A 78 -23.97 -4.11 5.89
CA SER A 78 -25.33 -4.55 5.58
C SER A 78 -26.14 -3.50 4.82
N TRP A 79 -27.24 -3.89 4.19
CA TRP A 79 -28.12 -2.95 3.50
C TRP A 79 -28.74 -1.93 4.45
N GLU A 80 -29.04 -2.31 5.70
CA GLU A 80 -29.52 -1.39 6.74
C GLU A 80 -28.48 -0.33 7.10
N GLN A 81 -27.20 -0.71 7.18
CA GLN A 81 -26.11 0.22 7.45
C GLN A 81 -25.94 1.20 6.29
N ILE A 82 -25.95 0.70 5.05
CA ILE A 82 -25.81 1.53 3.84
C ILE A 82 -27.02 2.48 3.69
N ALA A 83 -28.24 1.96 3.80
CA ALA A 83 -29.47 2.73 3.66
C ALA A 83 -29.58 3.89 4.65
N ARG A 84 -29.08 3.69 5.88
CA ARG A 84 -28.99 4.76 6.89
C ARG A 84 -28.20 5.98 6.38
N TYR A 85 -27.06 5.76 5.71
CA TYR A 85 -26.26 6.86 5.16
C TYR A 85 -26.87 7.46 3.88
N LEU A 86 -27.67 6.69 3.16
CA LEU A 86 -28.38 7.15 1.97
C LEU A 86 -29.69 7.90 2.28
N GLY A 87 -30.18 7.84 3.52
CA GLY A 87 -31.47 8.44 3.90
C GLY A 87 -32.67 7.73 3.25
N THR A 88 -32.55 6.43 3.00
CA THR A 88 -33.61 5.56 2.43
C THR A 88 -33.77 4.32 3.31
N ASP A 89 -34.71 3.43 2.97
CA ASP A 89 -34.84 2.14 3.66
C ASP A 89 -33.97 1.05 3.01
N ALA A 90 -33.78 -0.05 3.74
CA ALA A 90 -32.90 -1.13 3.30
C ALA A 90 -33.42 -1.86 2.06
N ALA A 91 -34.74 -1.94 1.85
CA ALA A 91 -35.32 -2.62 0.71
C ALA A 91 -35.11 -1.79 -0.56
N ASP A 92 -35.35 -0.48 -0.50
CA ASP A 92 -35.09 0.47 -1.59
C ASP A 92 -33.60 0.48 -1.98
N ALA A 93 -32.69 0.52 -0.99
CA ALA A 93 -31.26 0.44 -1.23
C ALA A 93 -30.87 -0.90 -1.90
N ALA A 94 -31.39 -2.02 -1.39
CA ALA A 94 -31.12 -3.33 -1.95
C ALA A 94 -31.65 -3.45 -3.39
N GLU A 95 -32.89 -3.03 -3.65
CA GLU A 95 -33.48 -3.03 -4.99
C GLU A 95 -32.62 -2.23 -5.97
N ARG A 96 -32.20 -1.02 -5.56
CA ARG A 96 -31.42 -0.13 -6.42
C ARG A 96 -30.03 -0.66 -6.74
N PHE A 97 -29.32 -1.26 -5.77
CA PHE A 97 -27.89 -1.53 -5.90
C PHE A 97 -27.51 -3.01 -6.05
N THR A 98 -28.41 -3.96 -5.72
CA THR A 98 -28.14 -5.41 -5.89
C THR A 98 -27.70 -5.78 -7.31
N PRO A 99 -28.34 -5.28 -8.40
CA PRO A 99 -27.90 -5.62 -9.75
C PRO A 99 -26.46 -5.21 -10.07
N ALA A 100 -25.94 -4.15 -9.42
CA ALA A 100 -24.56 -3.71 -9.57
C ALA A 100 -23.60 -4.60 -8.76
N VAL A 101 -23.98 -5.01 -7.55
CA VAL A 101 -23.22 -5.94 -6.69
C VAL A 101 -23.09 -7.30 -7.37
N GLU A 102 -24.19 -7.86 -7.89
CA GLU A 102 -24.16 -9.15 -8.60
C GLU A 102 -23.31 -9.10 -9.86
N ARG A 103 -23.34 -7.98 -10.59
CA ARG A 103 -22.49 -7.81 -11.79
C ARG A 103 -21.02 -7.74 -11.42
N TRP A 104 -20.69 -7.07 -10.32
CA TRP A 104 -19.35 -7.00 -9.79
C TRP A 104 -18.84 -8.38 -9.34
N GLU A 105 -19.64 -9.14 -8.60
CA GLU A 105 -19.35 -10.52 -8.20
C GLU A 105 -19.10 -11.42 -9.43
N ARG A 106 -20.03 -11.40 -10.39
CA ARG A 106 -19.92 -12.20 -11.62
C ARG A 106 -18.69 -11.83 -12.46
N ALA A 107 -18.22 -10.59 -12.40
CA ALA A 107 -17.03 -10.18 -13.14
C ALA A 107 -15.73 -10.80 -12.59
N PHE A 108 -15.72 -11.37 -11.39
CA PHE A 108 -14.59 -12.19 -10.92
C PHE A 108 -14.67 -13.64 -11.40
N GLU A 109 -15.87 -14.17 -11.59
CA GLU A 109 -16.12 -15.52 -12.12
C GLU A 109 -15.94 -15.58 -13.64
N GLU A 110 -16.44 -14.56 -14.34
CA GLU A 110 -16.34 -14.36 -15.79
C GLU A 110 -15.61 -13.04 -16.11
N PRO A 111 -14.28 -12.94 -15.94
CA PRO A 111 -13.55 -11.67 -16.11
C PRO A 111 -13.60 -11.11 -17.52
N TYR A 112 -13.88 -11.95 -18.51
CA TYR A 112 -13.92 -11.58 -19.92
C TYR A 112 -15.18 -12.10 -20.58
N ARG A 113 -15.80 -11.26 -21.40
CA ARG A 113 -16.79 -11.69 -22.40
C ARG A 113 -16.28 -11.39 -23.78
N LEU A 114 -16.73 -12.16 -24.76
CA LEU A 114 -16.47 -11.80 -26.14
C LEU A 114 -17.41 -10.66 -26.55
N ASP A 115 -16.91 -9.76 -27.37
CA ASP A 115 -17.72 -8.74 -28.04
C ASP A 115 -18.75 -9.40 -28.98
N ALA A 116 -19.64 -8.58 -29.55
CA ALA A 116 -20.68 -9.07 -30.46
C ALA A 116 -20.13 -9.83 -31.69
N THR A 117 -18.85 -9.63 -32.04
CA THR A 117 -18.18 -10.31 -33.15
C THR A 117 -17.52 -11.63 -32.75
N GLY A 118 -17.43 -11.94 -31.46
CA GLY A 118 -16.73 -13.12 -30.95
C GLY A 118 -15.21 -13.01 -30.98
N ARG A 119 -14.64 -11.87 -31.41
CA ARG A 119 -13.20 -11.74 -31.71
C ARG A 119 -12.43 -11.04 -30.62
N LYS A 120 -13.05 -10.10 -29.91
CA LYS A 120 -12.38 -9.29 -28.89
C LYS A 120 -12.87 -9.67 -27.50
N ARG A 121 -11.93 -9.93 -26.59
CA ARG A 121 -12.22 -10.05 -25.17
C ARG A 121 -12.46 -8.67 -24.58
N VAL A 122 -13.60 -8.49 -23.94
CA VAL A 122 -14.03 -7.29 -23.24
C VAL A 122 -13.97 -7.59 -21.74
N PRO A 123 -13.07 -6.92 -20.99
CA PRO A 123 -13.06 -7.00 -19.54
C PRO A 123 -14.42 -6.66 -18.96
N GLN A 124 -14.89 -7.46 -18.00
CA GLN A 124 -16.14 -7.20 -17.27
C GLN A 124 -15.91 -6.31 -16.05
N LEU A 125 -14.70 -6.33 -15.50
CA LEU A 125 -14.31 -5.45 -14.41
C LEU A 125 -14.06 -4.02 -14.91
N PRO A 126 -14.36 -2.99 -14.10
CA PRO A 126 -13.92 -1.63 -14.36
C PRO A 126 -12.40 -1.55 -14.54
N THR A 127 -11.92 -0.62 -15.37
CA THR A 127 -10.49 -0.50 -15.73
C THR A 127 -9.57 -0.54 -14.52
N ALA A 128 -9.87 0.22 -13.46
CA ALA A 128 -9.04 0.24 -12.26
C ALA A 128 -9.03 -1.07 -11.44
N ALA A 129 -10.04 -1.93 -11.56
CA ALA A 129 -10.01 -3.27 -10.98
C ALA A 129 -9.41 -4.32 -11.94
N TYR A 130 -9.48 -4.03 -13.24
CA TYR A 130 -8.90 -4.87 -14.28
C TYR A 130 -7.37 -4.77 -14.32
N ASP A 131 -6.85 -3.55 -14.26
CA ASP A 131 -5.43 -3.19 -14.24
C ASP A 131 -5.14 -2.33 -12.99
N PRO A 132 -5.03 -2.97 -11.81
CA PRO A 132 -4.92 -2.25 -10.54
C PRO A 132 -3.56 -1.56 -10.36
N GLU A 133 -2.49 -2.09 -10.93
CA GLU A 133 -1.16 -1.50 -10.81
C GLU A 133 -1.06 -0.17 -11.58
N ASP A 134 -1.59 -0.12 -12.81
CA ASP A 134 -1.65 1.14 -13.54
C ASP A 134 -2.52 2.18 -12.84
N ALA A 135 -3.68 1.75 -12.34
CA ALA A 135 -4.58 2.63 -11.60
C ALA A 135 -3.93 3.19 -10.32
N CYS A 136 -3.20 2.37 -9.56
CA CYS A 136 -2.45 2.81 -8.39
C CYS A 136 -1.46 3.93 -8.75
N ARG A 137 -0.59 3.69 -9.75
CA ARG A 137 0.40 4.70 -10.19
C ARG A 137 -0.25 6.01 -10.62
N ARG A 138 -1.32 5.93 -11.42
CA ARG A 138 -2.04 7.12 -11.89
C ARG A 138 -2.67 7.90 -10.74
N LEU A 139 -3.27 7.20 -9.78
CA LEU A 139 -3.99 7.82 -8.66
C LEU A 139 -3.02 8.40 -7.62
N ASP A 140 -1.94 7.71 -7.29
CA ASP A 140 -0.88 8.22 -6.41
C ASP A 140 -0.31 9.52 -6.97
N LEU A 141 0.01 9.56 -8.27
CA LEU A 141 0.44 10.78 -8.96
C LEU A 141 -0.62 11.89 -8.93
N THR A 142 -1.89 11.54 -9.14
CA THR A 142 -2.99 12.52 -9.15
C THR A 142 -3.17 13.16 -7.78
N VAL A 143 -3.09 12.38 -6.71
CA VAL A 143 -3.25 12.88 -5.34
C VAL A 143 -2.02 13.68 -4.92
N SER A 144 -0.80 13.21 -5.19
CA SER A 144 0.43 13.94 -4.84
C SER A 144 0.52 15.31 -5.50
N LEU A 145 0.01 15.46 -6.73
CA LEU A 145 -0.05 16.76 -7.41
C LEU A 145 -1.13 17.71 -6.87
N ARG A 146 -2.19 17.19 -6.23
CA ARG A 146 -3.38 17.98 -5.83
C ARG A 146 -3.44 18.28 -4.35
N ALA A 147 -2.90 17.41 -3.53
CA ALA A 147 -2.87 17.55 -2.10
C ALA A 147 -1.40 17.45 -1.66
N PHE A 148 -0.95 18.41 -0.88
CA PHE A 148 0.42 18.45 -0.32
C PHE A 148 0.61 17.32 0.72
N PHE A 149 0.50 16.06 0.30
CA PHE A 149 0.83 14.88 1.08
C PHE A 149 2.29 14.50 0.83
N GLN A 150 3.01 14.17 1.90
CA GLN A 150 4.40 13.70 1.85
C GLN A 150 4.51 12.17 1.67
N ASP A 151 3.39 11.49 1.41
CA ASP A 151 3.34 10.05 1.16
C ASP A 151 3.56 9.76 -0.33
N GLU A 152 4.44 8.79 -0.64
CA GLU A 152 4.73 8.34 -2.01
C GLU A 152 3.57 7.53 -2.61
N HIS A 153 2.75 6.89 -1.77
CA HIS A 153 1.62 6.03 -2.17
C HIS A 153 0.30 6.39 -1.47
N PRO A 154 -0.18 7.64 -1.59
CA PRO A 154 -1.32 8.15 -0.81
C PRO A 154 -2.66 7.47 -1.13
N VAL A 155 -2.74 6.71 -2.23
CA VAL A 155 -3.93 5.92 -2.58
C VAL A 155 -3.64 4.43 -2.49
N SER A 156 -2.47 3.98 -2.94
CA SER A 156 -2.18 2.55 -3.08
C SER A 156 -1.57 1.89 -1.83
N GLY A 157 -1.00 2.67 -0.90
CA GLY A 157 -0.22 2.18 0.24
C GLY A 157 -0.96 1.16 1.12
N GLU A 158 -2.24 1.43 1.44
CA GLU A 158 -3.07 0.53 2.26
C GLU A 158 -3.91 -0.47 1.44
N LEU A 159 -3.94 -0.35 0.11
CA LEU A 159 -4.81 -1.16 -0.77
C LEU A 159 -4.14 -2.41 -1.30
N ARG A 160 -2.83 -2.36 -1.51
CA ARG A 160 -2.07 -3.58 -1.75
C ARG A 160 -2.26 -4.48 -0.52
N PRO A 161 -2.37 -5.82 -0.67
CA PRO A 161 -1.98 -6.65 0.48
C PRO A 161 -0.61 -6.12 0.90
N SER A 162 -0.30 -6.08 2.19
CA SER A 162 1.06 -5.76 2.60
C SER A 162 1.97 -6.50 1.62
N PRO A 163 2.76 -5.80 0.79
CA PRO A 163 3.81 -6.52 0.08
C PRO A 163 4.51 -7.36 1.15
N PRO A 164 5.04 -8.57 0.85
CA PRO A 164 6.09 -9.08 1.73
C PRO A 164 6.98 -7.87 1.97
N ALA A 165 7.04 -7.43 3.25
CA ALA A 165 7.47 -6.08 3.61
C ALA A 165 8.65 -5.77 2.70
N PRO A 166 8.63 -4.68 1.90
CA PRO A 166 9.68 -4.49 0.92
C PRO A 166 10.99 -4.79 1.64
N ASP A 167 11.79 -5.69 1.08
CA ASP A 167 13.11 -6.05 1.59
C ASP A 167 14.01 -4.81 1.48
N TYR A 168 13.65 -3.73 2.15
CA TYR A 168 14.61 -2.83 2.75
C TYR A 168 15.16 -3.58 3.96
N SER A 169 15.88 -4.64 3.64
CA SER A 169 16.83 -5.30 4.50
C SER A 169 18.09 -4.46 4.40
N LEU A 170 18.32 -3.65 5.42
CA LEU A 170 19.62 -3.01 5.59
C LEU A 170 20.48 -4.01 6.35
N GLY A 171 21.50 -4.50 5.67
CA GLY A 171 22.36 -5.57 6.14
C GLY A 171 23.80 -5.11 6.25
N GLY A 172 24.48 -5.58 7.29
CA GLY A 172 25.90 -5.30 7.49
C GLY A 172 26.50 -6.16 8.60
N ARG A 173 27.82 -6.15 8.66
CA ARG A 173 28.58 -6.88 9.68
C ARG A 173 28.85 -5.99 10.87
N ILE A 174 28.66 -6.53 12.06
CA ILE A 174 28.86 -5.80 13.32
C ILE A 174 29.78 -6.64 14.20
N PRO A 175 30.87 -6.07 14.75
CA PRO A 175 31.65 -6.73 15.78
C PRO A 175 30.76 -7.09 16.98
N ARG A 176 30.90 -8.30 17.54
CA ARG A 176 30.03 -8.79 18.62
C ARG A 176 30.03 -7.84 19.83
N ARG A 177 31.17 -7.22 20.15
CA ARG A 177 31.30 -6.19 21.20
C ARG A 177 30.44 -4.93 20.98
N ASN A 178 30.04 -4.64 19.73
CA ASN A 178 29.22 -3.48 19.37
C ASN A 178 27.72 -3.82 19.26
N LEU A 179 27.35 -5.10 19.36
CA LEU A 179 26.01 -5.59 19.05
C LEU A 179 24.93 -5.05 20.01
N GLY A 180 25.21 -5.01 21.31
CA GLY A 180 24.31 -4.41 22.30
C GLY A 180 24.11 -2.92 22.07
N LEU A 181 25.19 -2.18 21.75
CA LEU A 181 25.11 -0.75 21.42
C LEU A 181 24.31 -0.50 20.14
N PHE A 182 24.48 -1.34 19.11
CA PHE A 182 23.71 -1.26 17.88
C PHE A 182 22.21 -1.45 18.13
N ALA A 183 21.83 -2.52 18.85
CA ALA A 183 20.43 -2.79 19.19
C ALA A 183 19.82 -1.68 20.06
N TYR A 184 20.59 -1.14 21.01
CA TYR A 184 20.16 -0.01 21.84
C TYR A 184 19.90 1.27 21.03
N LEU A 185 20.81 1.65 20.13
CA LEU A 185 20.63 2.83 19.28
C LEU A 185 19.50 2.64 18.27
N LEU A 186 19.34 1.42 17.73
CA LEU A 186 18.23 1.07 16.86
C LEU A 186 16.88 1.25 17.58
N ALA A 187 16.74 0.74 18.82
CA ALA A 187 15.56 0.94 19.66
C ALA A 187 15.31 2.42 19.99
N THR A 188 16.38 3.19 20.22
CA THR A 188 16.28 4.64 20.44
C THR A 188 15.72 5.36 19.21
N TYR A 189 16.13 4.97 18.00
CA TYR A 189 15.61 5.57 16.78
C TYR A 189 14.14 5.25 16.52
N THR A 190 13.64 4.12 17.03
CA THR A 190 12.21 3.79 17.00
C THR A 190 11.38 4.49 18.10
N HIS A 191 11.99 5.41 18.88
CA HIS A 191 11.34 6.22 19.91
C HIS A 191 10.58 5.41 20.97
N ASP A 192 11.21 4.34 21.46
CA ASP A 192 10.88 3.77 22.75
C ASP A 192 12.16 3.35 23.50
N HIS A 193 12.21 3.64 24.79
CA HIS A 193 13.30 3.24 25.68
C HIS A 193 12.80 2.04 26.47
N SER A 194 12.94 0.85 25.90
CA SER A 194 12.83 -0.35 26.71
C SER A 194 14.11 -0.47 27.56
N ASP A 195 13.96 -0.73 28.86
CA ASP A 195 15.04 -1.17 29.77
C ASP A 195 15.55 -2.59 29.40
N THR A 196 15.49 -2.95 28.10
CA THR A 196 15.94 -4.24 27.60
C THR A 196 17.45 -4.30 27.72
N ASP A 197 17.92 -5.29 28.46
CA ASP A 197 19.33 -5.68 28.47
C ASP A 197 19.66 -6.31 27.10
N TRP A 198 20.06 -5.46 26.15
CA TRP A 198 20.37 -5.87 24.78
C TRP A 198 21.62 -6.75 24.69
N ASP A 199 22.53 -6.67 25.67
CA ASP A 199 23.68 -7.58 25.75
C ASP A 199 23.22 -8.99 26.12
N ALA A 200 22.29 -9.12 27.08
CA ALA A 200 21.67 -10.40 27.41
C ALA A 200 20.80 -10.94 26.27
N ALA A 201 20.03 -10.08 25.60
CA ALA A 201 19.14 -10.47 24.50
C ALA A 201 19.92 -11.01 23.30
N THR A 202 21.13 -10.49 23.04
CA THR A 202 21.94 -10.86 21.87
C THR A 202 22.99 -11.93 22.16
N ALA A 203 23.10 -12.41 23.41
CA ALA A 203 24.02 -13.48 23.80
C ALA A 203 23.72 -14.84 23.12
N HIS A 204 22.49 -15.04 22.61
CA HIS A 204 22.05 -16.29 21.99
C HIS A 204 22.56 -16.51 20.55
N VAL A 205 23.15 -15.49 19.92
CA VAL A 205 23.65 -15.54 18.53
C VAL A 205 24.74 -16.62 18.33
N HIS A 206 25.41 -17.08 19.39
CA HIS A 206 26.45 -18.12 19.33
C HIS A 206 26.01 -19.46 18.70
N GLY A 207 24.71 -19.79 18.72
CA GLY A 207 24.16 -21.03 18.14
C GLY A 207 23.68 -20.91 16.68
N THR A 208 23.82 -19.74 16.07
CA THR A 208 23.24 -19.39 14.77
C THR A 208 24.32 -19.37 13.67
N ALA A 209 23.95 -19.57 12.41
CA ALA A 209 24.88 -19.54 11.27
C ALA A 209 24.31 -18.71 10.11
N GLU A 210 25.12 -17.85 9.49
CA GLU A 210 24.68 -16.99 8.38
C GLU A 210 24.11 -17.81 7.20
N ASP A 211 24.70 -18.99 6.94
CA ASP A 211 24.33 -19.90 5.85
C ASP A 211 23.04 -20.70 6.11
N ASP A 212 22.47 -20.63 7.32
CA ASP A 212 21.19 -21.25 7.67
C ASP A 212 20.19 -20.19 8.16
N PRO A 213 19.44 -19.55 7.25
CA PRO A 213 18.43 -18.53 7.59
C PRO A 213 17.40 -18.98 8.63
N GLY A 214 17.13 -20.29 8.75
CA GLY A 214 16.21 -20.84 9.74
C GLY A 214 16.77 -20.84 11.16
N SER A 215 18.08 -20.61 11.31
CA SER A 215 18.79 -20.54 12.59
C SER A 215 18.99 -19.11 13.10
N TRP A 216 18.64 -18.07 12.32
CA TRP A 216 18.89 -16.69 12.69
C TRP A 216 18.08 -16.28 13.92
N ASP A 217 18.74 -15.62 14.86
CA ASP A 217 18.08 -15.08 16.03
C ASP A 217 17.34 -13.79 15.63
N THR A 218 16.06 -13.68 15.96
CA THR A 218 15.20 -12.59 15.49
C THR A 218 14.59 -11.84 16.65
N HIS A 219 14.89 -10.55 16.74
CA HIS A 219 14.40 -9.64 17.77
C HIS A 219 13.45 -8.64 17.15
N LEU A 220 12.22 -8.57 17.68
CA LEU A 220 11.27 -7.53 17.33
C LEU A 220 11.51 -6.31 18.23
N ILE A 221 11.78 -5.17 17.61
CA ILE A 221 11.93 -3.88 18.29
C ILE A 221 10.68 -3.07 17.96
N GLU A 222 9.77 -3.01 18.93
CA GLU A 222 8.54 -2.22 18.83
C GLU A 222 8.81 -0.81 19.34
N GLY A 223 8.48 0.18 18.52
CA GLY A 223 8.58 1.59 18.87
C GLY A 223 7.26 2.32 18.65
N SER A 224 7.15 3.51 19.25
CA SER A 224 5.95 4.34 19.13
C SER A 224 5.76 4.90 17.71
N THR A 225 6.83 5.01 16.93
CA THR A 225 6.82 5.57 15.56
C THR A 225 7.06 4.53 14.47
N ALA A 226 7.78 3.44 14.77
CA ALA A 226 8.07 2.37 13.83
C ALA A 226 8.36 1.06 14.56
N SER A 227 8.08 -0.07 13.92
CA SER A 227 8.50 -1.39 14.40
C SER A 227 9.47 -2.01 13.42
N VAL A 228 10.64 -2.42 13.89
CA VAL A 228 11.69 -3.05 13.08
C VAL A 228 12.01 -4.45 13.60
N ARG A 229 12.45 -5.35 12.72
CA ARG A 229 13.00 -6.66 13.13
C ARG A 229 14.50 -6.67 12.89
N LEU A 230 15.24 -7.06 13.91
CA LEU A 230 16.67 -7.29 13.86
C LEU A 230 16.92 -8.79 13.77
N HIS A 231 17.47 -9.24 12.65
CA HIS A 231 17.88 -10.62 12.44
C HIS A 231 19.39 -10.72 12.58
N LEU A 232 19.86 -11.69 13.37
CA LEU A 232 21.26 -11.84 13.75
C LEU A 232 21.74 -13.26 13.47
N ALA A 233 22.91 -13.38 12.86
CA ALA A 233 23.59 -14.66 12.67
C ALA A 233 25.09 -14.54 12.91
N ASN A 234 25.72 -15.61 13.41
CA ASN A 234 27.17 -15.67 13.50
C ASN A 234 27.76 -15.74 12.08
N ALA A 235 28.72 -14.87 11.77
CA ALA A 235 29.37 -14.87 10.47
C ALA A 235 30.27 -16.11 10.34
N THR A 236 30.20 -16.84 9.22
CA THR A 236 31.00 -18.05 9.00
C THR A 236 32.49 -17.70 8.81
N HIS A 237 32.81 -16.45 8.46
CA HIS A 237 34.17 -15.94 8.29
C HIS A 237 34.42 -14.68 9.16
N GLY A 238 34.78 -14.90 10.42
CA GLY A 238 35.20 -13.87 11.36
C GLY A 238 34.76 -14.19 12.78
N ASP A 239 35.68 -14.65 13.64
CA ASP A 239 35.36 -15.17 14.98
C ASP A 239 34.60 -14.19 15.89
N ASP A 240 34.68 -12.88 15.60
CA ASP A 240 34.05 -11.80 16.37
C ASP A 240 33.03 -10.97 15.57
N LEU A 241 32.58 -11.43 14.39
CA LEU A 241 31.60 -10.72 13.56
C LEU A 241 30.23 -11.39 13.59
N VAL A 242 29.20 -10.56 13.63
CA VAL A 242 27.79 -10.95 13.53
C VAL A 242 27.23 -10.31 12.28
N GLU A 243 26.61 -11.14 11.44
CA GLU A 243 25.80 -10.67 10.32
C GLU A 243 24.47 -10.17 10.90
N ALA A 244 24.14 -8.91 10.62
CA ALA A 244 22.93 -8.27 11.13
C ALA A 244 22.12 -7.70 9.98
N VAL A 245 20.82 -7.99 9.99
CA VAL A 245 19.86 -7.50 8.99
C VAL A 245 18.69 -6.86 9.70
N VAL A 246 18.42 -5.60 9.38
CA VAL A 246 17.27 -4.84 9.89
C VAL A 246 16.19 -4.79 8.81
N THR A 247 14.98 -5.23 9.15
CA THR A 247 13.80 -5.16 8.27
C THR A 247 12.69 -4.32 8.91
N GLY A 248 11.77 -3.81 8.10
CA GLY A 248 10.61 -3.05 8.58
C GLY A 248 10.83 -1.53 8.70
N ALA A 249 12.01 -1.01 8.32
CA ALA A 249 12.26 0.41 8.24
C ALA A 249 11.55 1.03 7.01
N THR A 250 10.32 1.49 7.18
CA THR A 250 9.52 2.08 6.09
C THR A 250 9.85 3.55 5.81
N ASP A 251 10.41 4.25 6.81
CA ASP A 251 10.74 5.68 6.75
C ASP A 251 12.19 5.95 6.26
N THR A 252 12.36 6.94 5.38
CA THR A 252 13.67 7.27 4.76
C THR A 252 14.67 7.80 5.78
N GLU A 253 14.24 8.58 6.78
CA GLU A 253 15.12 9.09 7.83
C GLU A 253 15.60 7.95 8.73
N LEU A 254 14.71 7.03 9.09
CA LEU A 254 15.05 5.81 9.85
C LEU A 254 16.04 4.93 9.06
N ARG A 255 15.85 4.74 7.75
CA ARG A 255 16.80 4.01 6.90
C ARG A 255 18.18 4.64 6.90
N LEU A 256 18.27 5.96 6.71
CA LEU A 256 19.55 6.68 6.72
C LEU A 256 20.26 6.52 8.07
N ARG A 257 19.51 6.57 9.18
CA ARG A 257 20.05 6.35 10.52
C ARG A 257 20.55 4.92 10.71
N ILE A 258 19.85 3.92 10.19
CA ILE A 258 20.27 2.50 10.24
C ILE A 258 21.54 2.29 9.42
N ASP A 259 21.63 2.82 8.20
CA ASP A 259 22.85 2.77 7.38
C ASP A 259 24.03 3.43 8.09
N THR A 260 23.78 4.60 8.71
CA THR A 260 24.80 5.29 9.50
C THR A 260 25.29 4.45 10.70
N LEU A 261 24.41 3.65 11.33
CA LEU A 261 24.81 2.73 12.39
C LEU A 261 25.70 1.61 11.87
N PHE A 262 25.37 1.03 10.70
CA PHE A 262 26.21 0.01 10.07
C PHE A 262 27.60 0.56 9.74
N ASP A 263 27.69 1.78 9.20
CA ASP A 263 28.97 2.43 8.92
C ASP A 263 29.76 2.75 10.20
N ALA A 264 29.09 3.27 11.24
CA ALA A 264 29.76 3.72 12.46
C ALA A 264 30.14 2.59 13.41
N LEU A 265 29.42 1.47 13.40
CA LEU A 265 29.64 0.34 14.30
C LEU A 265 30.16 -0.92 13.59
N GLY A 266 30.32 -0.87 12.26
CA GLY A 266 30.84 -1.95 11.44
C GLY A 266 32.33 -2.23 11.65
N PRO A 267 32.90 -3.24 10.97
CA PRO A 267 34.30 -3.65 11.11
C PRO A 267 35.30 -2.57 10.69
N ASP A 268 34.92 -1.71 9.75
CA ASP A 268 35.75 -0.64 9.20
C ASP A 268 35.57 0.71 9.92
N ALA A 269 34.78 0.74 11.00
CA ALA A 269 34.64 1.91 11.84
C ALA A 269 36.03 2.36 12.31
N LEU A 270 36.48 3.51 11.80
CA LEU A 270 37.83 4.05 11.99
C LEU A 270 38.33 3.82 13.41
N GLY A 271 39.29 2.90 13.55
CA GLY A 271 39.90 2.60 14.83
C GLY A 271 40.60 3.84 15.41
N PRO A 272 40.71 3.93 16.75
CA PRO A 272 41.47 4.99 17.40
C PRO A 272 42.98 4.71 17.22
N ASP A 273 43.51 5.08 16.07
CA ASP A 273 44.95 5.37 15.87
C ASP A 273 45.07 6.69 15.10
N ALA A 274 44.63 7.76 15.77
CA ALA A 274 45.03 9.16 15.59
C ALA A 274 45.30 9.77 16.97
#